data_AF-A0A009S6D1-F1
#
_entry.id   AF-A0A009S6D1-F1
#
_cell.length_a   1.000
_cell.length_b   1.000
_cell.length_c   1.000
_cell.angle_alpha   90.00
_cell.angle_beta   90.00
_cell.angle_gamma   90.00
#
_symmetry.space_group_name_H-M   'P 1'
#
loop_
_entity.id
_entity.type
_entity.pdbx_description
1 polymer ?
#
loop_
_entity_poly.entity_id
_entity_poly.type
_entity_poly.pdbx_seq_one_letter_code
_entity_poly.pdbx_strand_id
1 'polypeptide(L)' 'VINAYIITGESNYVLHVATKDLNSFSHFVINTLNKIKGVVSINSKIILQKIIQKPL' A
#
# COMPACT_ATOMS: atom_id res chain seq x y z
N VAL A 1 7.69 -2.67 -2.64
CA VAL A 1 6.33 -2.82 -3.21
C VAL A 1 6.32 -4.12 -3.99
N ILE A 2 5.30 -4.96 -3.83
CA ILE A 2 5.20 -6.23 -4.57
C ILE A 2 4.31 -6.11 -5.80
N ASN A 3 3.24 -5.32 -5.75
CA ASN A 3 2.41 -5.00 -6.90
C ASN A 3 1.87 -3.57 -6.80
N ALA A 4 1.59 -2.95 -7.93
CA ALA A 4 0.98 -1.64 -8.03
C ALA A 4 -0.08 -1.65 -9.13
N TYR A 5 -1.23 -1.05 -8.85
CA TYR A 5 -2.37 -1.02 -9.76
C TYR A 5 -2.92 0.39 -9.87
N ILE A 6 -3.30 0.77 -11.09
CA ILE A 6 -4.14 1.94 -11.34
C ILE A 6 -5.57 1.42 -11.38
N ILE A 7 -6.44 2.00 -10.58
CA ILE A 7 -7.84 1.60 -10.52
C ILE A 7 -8.74 2.82 -10.68
N THR A 8 -9.96 2.58 -11.14
CA THR A 8 -11.04 3.55 -11.11
C THR A 8 -11.81 3.39 -9.79
N GLY A 9 -12.22 4.48 -9.15
CA GLY A 9 -13.01 4.45 -7.92
C GLY A 9 -12.55 5.49 -6.90
N GLU A 10 -12.64 5.17 -5.61
CA GLU A 10 -12.29 6.09 -4.51
C GLU A 10 -10.79 6.39 -4.39
N SER A 11 -9.94 5.54 -4.97
CA SER A 11 -8.48 5.71 -4.97
C SER A 11 -7.97 5.55 -6.39
N ASN A 12 -6.99 6.38 -6.78
CA ASN A 12 -6.40 6.32 -8.12
C ASN A 12 -5.37 5.18 -8.25
N TYR A 13 -4.76 4.81 -7.12
CA TYR A 13 -3.69 3.80 -7.06
C TYR A 13 -3.90 2.87 -5.87
N VAL A 14 -3.60 1.59 -6.07
CA VAL A 14 -3.51 0.60 -4.99
C VAL A 14 -2.14 -0.05 -5.03
N LEU A 15 -1.47 -0.02 -3.89
CA LEU A 15 -0.15 -0.61 -3.71
C LEU A 15 -0.26 -1.83 -2.79
N HIS A 16 0.18 -2.98 -3.27
CA HIS A 16 0.37 -4.15 -2.42
C HIS A 16 1.83 -4.12 -1.93
N VAL A 17 2.01 -3.98 -0.62
CA VAL A 17 3.33 -3.86 0.00
C VAL A 17 3.51 -4.97 1.03
N ALA A 18 4.62 -5.69 0.94
CA ALA A 18 5.08 -6.60 1.98
C ALA A 18 6.24 -5.94 2.72
N THR A 19 6.13 -5.87 4.04
CA THR A 19 7.18 -5.36 4.93
C THR A 19 7.48 -6.39 6.02
N LYS A 20 8.65 -6.28 6.65
CA LYS A 20 9.04 -7.17 7.75
C LYS A 20 8.12 -7.01 8.97
N ASP A 21 7.70 -5.78 9.25
CA ASP A 21 6.93 -5.39 10.42
C ASP A 21 6.21 -4.05 10.16
N LEU A 22 5.40 -3.62 11.14
CA LEU A 22 4.62 -2.38 11.06
C LEU A 22 5.48 -1.11 11.15
N ASN A 23 6.62 -1.15 11.84
CA ASN A 23 7.52 0.00 11.90
C ASN A 23 8.19 0.24 10.53
N SER A 24 8.62 -0.83 9.88
CA SER A 24 9.11 -0.82 8.49
C SER A 24 8.04 -0.30 7.51
N PHE A 25 6.77 -0.66 7.72
CA PHE A 25 5.64 -0.13 6.95
C PHE A 25 5.44 1.37 7.17
N SER A 26 5.39 1.82 8.43
CA SER A 26 5.24 3.24 8.79
C SER A 26 6.36 4.08 8.18
N HIS A 27 7.60 3.61 8.30
CA HIS A 27 8.76 4.28 7.72
C HIS A 27 8.65 4.37 6.19
N PHE A 28 8.17 3.31 5.51
CA PHE A 28 7.92 3.35 4.07
C PHE A 28 6.87 4.40 3.69
N VAL A 29 5.74 4.47 4.41
CA VAL A 29 4.69 5.46 4.14
C VAL A 29 5.20 6.89 4.34
N ILE A 30 5.84 7.16 5.48
CA ILE A 30 6.28 8.52 5.85
C ILE A 30 7.45 8.98 4.98
N ASN A 31 8.45 8.12 4.77
CA ASN A 31 9.68 8.53 4.10
C ASN A 31 9.66 8.32 2.59
N THR A 32 8.71 7.55 2.07
CA THR A 32 8.56 7.33 0.62
C THR A 32 7.27 7.96 0.12
N LEU A 33 6.11 7.42 0.49
CA LEU A 33 4.84 7.81 -0.13
C LEU A 33 4.46 9.26 0.15
N ASN A 34 4.61 9.74 1.39
CA ASN A 34 4.29 11.12 1.75
C ASN A 34 5.20 12.16 1.07
N LYS A 35 6.37 11.74 0.56
CA LYS A 35 7.29 12.65 -0.15
C LYS A 35 7.01 12.73 -1.65
N ILE A 36 6.17 11.84 -2.19
CA ILE A 36 5.83 11.83 -3.61
C ILE A 36 4.85 12.97 -3.88
N LYS A 37 5.26 13.91 -4.75
CA LYS A 37 4.38 14.98 -5.22
C LYS A 37 3.15 14.40 -5.91
N GLY A 38 1.97 14.88 -5.52
CA GLY A 38 0.68 14.43 -6.07
C GLY A 38 -0.03 13.35 -5.27
N VAL A 39 0.59 12.81 -4.20
CA VAL A 39 -0.12 11.99 -3.22
C VAL A 39 -0.96 12.91 -2.34
N VAL A 40 -2.28 12.88 -2.55
CA VAL A 40 -3.24 13.72 -1.78
C VAL A 40 -3.63 13.05 -0.47
N SER A 41 -3.87 11.74 -0.52
CA SER A 41 -4.26 10.96 0.65
C SER A 41 -3.79 9.52 0.52
N ILE A 42 -3.56 8.86 1.66
CA ILE A 42 -3.16 7.47 1.74
C ILE A 42 -4.12 6.75 2.68
N ASN A 43 -4.81 5.74 2.18
CA ASN A 43 -5.61 4.82 3.00
C ASN A 43 -4.87 3.47 3.12
N SER A 44 -4.37 3.17 4.32
CA SER A 44 -3.62 1.93 4.57
C SER A 44 -4.55 0.84 5.08
N LYS A 45 -4.52 -0.34 4.45
CA LYS A 45 -5.25 -1.53 4.89
C LYS A 45 -4.24 -2.61 5.29
N ILE A 46 -4.24 -3.00 6.56
CA ILE A 46 -3.33 -4.03 7.09
C ILE A 46 -4.02 -5.38 7.03
N ILE A 47 -3.38 -6.35 6.38
CA ILE A 47 -3.88 -7.71 6.30
C ILE A 47 -3.52 -8.44 7.59
N LEU A 48 -4.51 -8.71 8.44
CA LEU A 48 -4.32 -9.48 9.67
C LEU A 48 -4.18 -10.98 9.40
N GLN A 49 -4.98 -11.49 8.47
CA GLN A 49 -4.96 -12.90 8.07
C GLN A 49 -5.34 -13.01 6.59
N LYS A 50 -4.58 -13.81 5.84
CA LYS A 50 -4.93 -14.19 4.47
C LYS A 50 -5.78 -15.46 4.52
N ILE A 51 -7.04 -15.36 4.11
CA ILE A 51 -7.96 -16.51 4.10
C ILE A 51 -7.89 -17.25 2.76
N ILE A 52 -7.83 -16.51 1.66
CA ILE A 52 -7.69 -17.06 0.31
C ILE A 52 -6.69 -16.19 -0.43
N GLN A 53 -5.71 -16.81 -1.09
CA GLN A 53 -4.78 -16.13 -1.99
C GLN A 53 -4.90 -16.78 -3.36
N LYS A 54 -5.71 -16.19 -4.25
CA LYS A 54 -5.71 -16.58 -5.67
C LYS A 54 -4.53 -15.88 -6.35
N PRO A 55 -3.63 -16.60 -7.04
CA PRO A 55 -2.70 -15.96 -7.95
C PRO A 55 -3.52 -15.25 -9.04
N LEU A 56 -3.18 -13.98 -9.30
CA LEU A 56 -3.71 -13.20 -10.42
C LEU A 56 -3.24 -13.80 -11.74
#